data_AF-A0A9E5QIY4-F1
#
_entry.id   AF-A0A9E5QIY4-F1
#
_cell.length_a   1.000
_cell.length_b   1.000
_cell.length_c   1.000
_cell.angle_alpha   90.00
_cell.angle_beta   90.00
_cell.angle_gamma   90.00
#
_symmetry.space_group_name_H-M   'P 1'
#
loop_
_entity.id
_entity.type
_entity.pdbx_description
1 polymer ?
#
loop_
_entity_poly.entity_id
_entity_poly.type
_entity_poly.pdbx_seq_one_letter_code
_entity_poly.pdbx_strand_id
1 'polypeptide(L)'
;MKATRLLAPFLLAACLAANAQAPATPKPAMPSNHPPIGGPQAKAPPSPWAEFADYALTMKVPPKGESGTWRIRAFADPADVLVDIDTPAAKGRNRGSLLLVGGLALATKGVALEPGFELDPLDAAIVSLKVLTRLLDAAVPGGPAALKGRQAVSVREDKVPLEVSTPTASSRFSAPWTLKGTVERVDAGKVSFALEIEAPYGEKAGGRATWSLSGTATGSARTATLDEGMGLAGWTAYAIGPGKSAKTGHASLRFQAAKLPGPFATVKDLRAAAAKGG
;
A
#
# COMPACT_ATOMS: atom_id res chain seq x y z
N MET A 1 2.88 45.01 -8.56
CA MET A 1 2.29 43.75 -9.07
C MET A 1 3.16 42.59 -8.59
N LYS A 2 2.70 41.82 -7.60
CA LYS A 2 3.43 40.69 -7.03
C LYS A 2 2.99 39.41 -7.75
N ALA A 3 3.94 38.72 -8.36
CA ALA A 3 3.70 37.46 -9.05
C ALA A 3 3.39 36.34 -8.05
N THR A 4 2.20 35.78 -8.17
CA THR A 4 1.71 34.61 -7.43
C THR A 4 2.52 33.38 -7.88
N ARG A 5 3.43 32.90 -7.02
CA ARG A 5 4.11 31.61 -7.21
C ARG A 5 3.16 30.49 -6.78
N LEU A 6 2.75 29.67 -7.74
CA LEU A 6 2.04 28.41 -7.53
C LEU A 6 2.95 27.44 -6.75
N LEU A 7 2.52 27.09 -5.54
CA LEU A 7 3.11 26.02 -4.73
C LEU A 7 2.66 24.66 -5.30
N ALA A 8 3.62 23.87 -5.79
CA ALA A 8 3.40 22.50 -6.23
C ALA A 8 3.11 21.58 -5.03
N PRO A 9 2.18 20.62 -5.13
CA PRO A 9 2.02 19.57 -4.14
C PRO A 9 3.29 18.70 -4.13
N PHE A 10 3.97 18.65 -2.99
CA PHE A 10 4.92 17.57 -2.73
C PHE A 10 4.10 16.29 -2.54
N LEU A 11 3.91 15.57 -3.64
CA LEU A 11 3.52 14.17 -3.62
C LEU A 11 4.48 13.42 -2.69
N LEU A 12 3.95 12.40 -2.02
CA LEU A 12 4.70 11.26 -1.52
C LEU A 12 5.28 10.45 -2.70
N ALA A 13 5.88 11.14 -3.67
CA ALA A 13 6.55 10.59 -4.84
C ALA A 13 7.94 10.15 -4.40
N ALA A 14 8.02 8.92 -3.91
CA ALA A 14 9.26 8.17 -4.11
C ALA A 14 9.55 8.16 -5.62
N CYS A 15 10.78 8.51 -5.97
CA CYS A 15 11.24 8.77 -7.34
C CYS A 15 10.75 7.72 -8.34
N LEU A 16 9.92 8.13 -9.30
CA LEU A 16 9.77 7.48 -10.60
C LEU A 16 11.06 7.72 -11.41
N ALA A 17 12.05 6.84 -11.27
CA ALA A 17 13.08 6.71 -12.30
C ALA A 17 12.52 5.82 -13.42
N ALA A 18 12.06 6.45 -14.50
CA ALA A 18 11.62 5.75 -15.70
C ALA A 18 12.84 5.18 -16.44
N ASN A 19 13.13 3.89 -16.25
CA ASN A 19 13.93 3.15 -17.22
C ASN A 19 12.98 2.54 -18.26
N ALA A 20 13.20 2.91 -19.52
CA ALA A 20 12.48 2.38 -20.68
C ALA A 20 12.63 0.84 -20.73
N GLN A 21 11.50 0.13 -20.71
CA GLN A 21 11.43 -1.32 -20.92
C GLN A 21 10.86 -1.63 -22.31
N ALA A 22 11.52 -2.55 -23.02
CA ALA A 22 11.16 -3.04 -24.34
C ALA A 22 9.81 -3.80 -24.32
N PRO A 23 9.07 -3.87 -25.46
CA PRO A 23 7.68 -4.33 -25.48
C PRO A 23 7.56 -5.85 -25.38
N ALA A 24 6.65 -6.34 -24.53
CA ALA A 24 6.19 -7.72 -24.52
C ALA A 24 4.98 -7.92 -25.46
N THR A 25 4.89 -9.10 -26.06
CA THR A 25 3.88 -9.54 -27.05
C THR A 25 2.49 -9.84 -26.45
N PRO A 26 1.40 -9.89 -27.27
CA PRO A 26 0.03 -9.74 -26.78
C PRO A 26 -0.82 -11.02 -26.63
N LYS A 27 -1.85 -10.89 -25.75
CA LYS A 27 -3.17 -11.58 -25.60
C LYS A 27 -3.23 -12.92 -24.82
N PRO A 28 -4.40 -13.35 -24.24
CA PRO A 28 -5.71 -12.67 -24.00
C PRO A 28 -6.34 -12.90 -22.58
N ALA A 29 -7.47 -12.19 -22.30
CA ALA A 29 -8.54 -12.43 -21.29
C ALA A 29 -8.19 -12.70 -19.80
N MET A 30 -8.79 -11.94 -18.87
CA MET A 30 -8.67 -12.23 -17.42
C MET A 30 -9.29 -13.59 -17.08
N PRO A 31 -8.54 -14.53 -16.45
CA PRO A 31 -9.13 -15.72 -15.87
C PRO A 31 -9.66 -15.45 -14.47
N SER A 32 -10.86 -15.96 -14.21
CA SER A 32 -11.58 -15.93 -12.95
C SER A 32 -10.90 -16.81 -11.89
N ASN A 33 -9.79 -16.34 -11.29
CA ASN A 33 -9.15 -16.87 -10.09
C ASN A 33 -8.08 -15.87 -9.59
N HIS A 34 -8.33 -15.17 -8.49
CA HIS A 34 -7.34 -14.33 -7.78
C HIS A 34 -7.05 -15.02 -6.42
N PRO A 35 -5.79 -15.32 -6.01
CA PRO A 35 -4.64 -14.41 -5.80
C PRO A 35 -3.27 -14.97 -6.31
N PRO A 36 -2.08 -14.31 -6.18
CA PRO A 36 -1.75 -12.97 -5.67
C PRO A 36 -1.13 -12.02 -6.73
N ILE A 37 -1.31 -10.71 -6.54
CA ILE A 37 -0.39 -9.59 -6.86
C ILE A 37 0.76 -9.96 -7.83
N GLY A 38 0.48 -9.88 -9.13
CA GLY A 38 1.37 -10.30 -10.20
C GLY A 38 2.54 -9.34 -10.45
N GLY A 39 3.64 -9.59 -9.76
CA GLY A 39 5.00 -9.36 -10.25
C GLY A 39 5.80 -10.66 -10.11
N PRO A 40 7.08 -10.72 -10.52
CA PRO A 40 7.95 -11.90 -10.31
C PRO A 40 8.05 -12.37 -8.83
N GLN A 41 7.51 -11.59 -7.89
CA GLN A 41 7.35 -11.89 -6.46
C GLN A 41 6.20 -12.85 -6.12
N ALA A 42 5.32 -13.22 -7.06
CA ALA A 42 4.14 -14.08 -6.82
C ALA A 42 4.48 -15.54 -6.47
N LYS A 43 5.75 -15.97 -6.58
CA LYS A 43 6.20 -17.34 -6.24
C LYS A 43 6.67 -17.50 -4.79
N ALA A 44 6.86 -16.41 -4.04
CA ALA A 44 7.30 -16.51 -2.66
C ALA A 44 6.13 -16.90 -1.74
N PRO A 45 6.34 -17.77 -0.73
CA PRO A 45 5.32 -18.01 0.28
C PRO A 45 4.95 -16.69 0.97
N PRO A 46 3.69 -16.54 1.42
CA PRO A 46 3.28 -15.34 2.14
C PRO A 46 4.17 -15.15 3.37
N SER A 47 4.53 -13.89 3.65
CA SER A 47 5.28 -13.52 4.85
C SER A 47 4.56 -14.08 6.09
N PRO A 48 5.27 -14.67 7.07
CA PRO A 48 4.65 -15.10 8.32
C PRO A 48 4.06 -13.92 9.10
N TRP A 49 4.47 -12.68 8.81
CA TRP A 49 3.86 -11.49 9.39
C TRP A 49 2.45 -11.24 8.83
N ALA A 50 2.09 -11.78 7.67
CA ALA A 50 0.75 -11.63 7.10
C ALA A 50 -0.37 -12.29 7.94
N GLU A 51 -0.03 -12.98 9.04
CA GLU A 51 -0.95 -13.56 10.02
C GLU A 51 -1.70 -12.53 10.88
N PHE A 52 -1.32 -11.25 10.87
CA PHE A 52 -2.11 -10.24 11.58
C PHE A 52 -3.24 -9.70 10.70
N ALA A 53 -4.43 -9.55 11.28
CA ALA A 53 -5.57 -8.93 10.61
C ALA A 53 -5.46 -7.40 10.58
N ASP A 54 -4.91 -6.79 11.63
CA ASP A 54 -4.87 -5.35 11.80
C ASP A 54 -3.43 -4.83 11.94
N TYR A 55 -3.13 -3.73 11.26
CA TYR A 55 -1.85 -3.03 11.29
C TYR A 55 -2.08 -1.54 11.53
N ALA A 56 -1.53 -1.02 12.61
CA ALA A 56 -1.33 0.42 12.78
C ALA A 56 0.11 0.74 12.40
N LEU A 57 0.31 1.55 11.35
CA LEU A 57 1.60 1.91 10.82
C LEU A 57 1.73 3.43 10.74
N THR A 58 2.80 3.97 11.31
CA THR A 58 3.26 5.33 11.05
C THR A 58 4.60 5.25 10.33
N MET A 59 4.69 5.90 9.17
CA MET A 59 5.94 6.03 8.42
C MET A 59 6.34 7.49 8.34
N LYS A 60 7.59 7.79 8.72
CA LYS A 60 8.22 9.09 8.51
C LYS A 60 9.14 9.00 7.29
N VAL A 61 8.92 9.89 6.33
CA VAL A 61 9.70 9.92 5.09
C VAL A 61 10.71 11.09 5.11
N PRO A 62 11.94 10.86 4.66
CA PRO A 62 12.92 11.92 4.42
C PRO A 62 12.53 12.76 3.18
N PRO A 63 13.12 13.95 2.99
CA PRO A 63 14.06 14.64 3.88
C PRO A 63 13.38 15.49 4.96
N LYS A 64 12.10 15.85 4.80
CA LYS A 64 11.39 16.78 5.69
C LYS A 64 10.80 16.14 6.95
N GLY A 65 10.82 14.80 7.05
CA GLY A 65 10.25 14.07 8.17
C GLY A 65 8.72 14.06 8.19
N GLU A 66 8.08 14.32 7.05
CA GLU A 66 6.63 14.21 6.92
C GLU A 66 6.19 12.79 7.29
N SER A 67 5.04 12.68 7.97
CA SER A 67 4.54 11.40 8.45
C SER A 67 3.15 11.07 7.92
N GLY A 68 3.03 9.87 7.39
CA GLY A 68 1.75 9.21 7.11
C GLY A 68 1.44 8.17 8.19
N THR A 69 0.16 8.07 8.54
CA THR A 69 -0.36 7.04 9.44
C THR A 69 -1.47 6.28 8.73
N TRP A 70 -1.44 4.95 8.84
CA TRP A 70 -2.43 4.04 8.29
C TRP A 70 -2.88 3.07 9.38
N ARG A 71 -4.19 2.81 9.45
CA ARG A 71 -4.73 1.62 10.13
C ARG A 71 -5.31 0.71 9.06
N ILE A 72 -4.67 -0.41 8.82
CA ILE A 72 -4.99 -1.33 7.75
C ILE A 72 -5.57 -2.59 8.36
N ARG A 73 -6.79 -2.95 7.95
CA ARG A 73 -7.44 -4.20 8.26
C ARG A 73 -7.54 -5.05 6.99
N ALA A 74 -6.95 -6.23 7.04
CA ALA A 74 -7.10 -7.24 6.00
C ALA A 74 -8.15 -8.27 6.42
N PHE A 75 -8.98 -8.68 5.46
CA PHE A 75 -10.02 -9.68 5.67
C PHE A 75 -9.60 -11.05 5.09
N ALA A 76 -10.44 -12.07 5.32
CA ALA A 76 -10.22 -13.43 4.84
C ALA A 76 -9.99 -13.47 3.32
N ASP A 77 -10.75 -12.70 2.55
CA ASP A 77 -10.41 -12.41 1.16
C ASP A 77 -9.29 -11.35 1.13
N PRO A 78 -8.09 -11.65 0.62
CA PRO A 78 -7.01 -10.67 0.51
C PRO A 78 -7.33 -9.51 -0.45
N ALA A 79 -8.39 -9.63 -1.25
CA ALA A 79 -8.90 -8.57 -2.13
C ALA A 79 -9.86 -7.61 -1.40
N ASP A 80 -10.21 -7.89 -0.14
CA ASP A 80 -10.95 -7.00 0.75
C ASP A 80 -9.99 -6.36 1.77
N VAL A 81 -9.94 -5.02 1.81
CA VAL A 81 -9.08 -4.28 2.74
C VAL A 81 -9.77 -2.99 3.18
N LEU A 82 -9.81 -2.72 4.48
CA LEU A 82 -10.22 -1.44 5.04
C LEU A 82 -8.98 -0.68 5.52
N VAL A 83 -8.85 0.58 5.14
CA VAL A 83 -7.75 1.45 5.53
C VAL A 83 -8.28 2.77 6.05
N ASP A 84 -7.96 3.11 7.30
CA ASP A 84 -8.05 4.50 7.75
C ASP A 84 -6.71 5.19 7.51
N ILE A 85 -6.76 6.37 6.88
CA ILE A 85 -5.58 7.15 6.53
C ILE A 85 -5.55 8.47 7.30
N ASP A 86 -4.35 8.88 7.67
CA ASP A 86 -4.01 10.26 7.99
C ASP A 86 -2.66 10.57 7.35
N THR A 87 -2.67 11.20 6.17
CA THR A 87 -1.46 11.44 5.37
C THR A 87 -1.32 12.92 4.98
N PRO A 88 -0.09 13.40 4.69
CA PRO A 88 0.11 14.73 4.12
C PRO A 88 -0.62 14.86 2.78
N ALA A 89 -1.11 16.07 2.48
CA ALA A 89 -1.73 16.42 1.20
C ALA A 89 -1.29 17.81 0.75
N ALA A 90 -1.57 18.16 -0.52
CA ALA A 90 -1.29 19.49 -1.08
C ALA A 90 -1.81 20.63 -0.18
N LYS A 91 -2.97 20.42 0.43
CA LYS A 91 -3.62 21.33 1.37
C LYS A 91 -3.92 20.58 2.66
N GLY A 92 -3.08 20.76 3.67
CA GLY A 92 -3.27 20.16 4.99
C GLY A 92 -3.02 18.66 4.99
N ARG A 93 -4.00 17.88 5.43
CA ARG A 93 -3.91 16.43 5.58
C ARG A 93 -5.11 15.74 4.95
N ASN A 94 -4.87 14.60 4.32
CA ASN A 94 -5.92 13.73 3.81
C ASN A 94 -6.29 12.72 4.90
N ARG A 95 -7.55 12.75 5.36
CA ARG A 95 -8.03 11.93 6.46
C ARG A 95 -9.35 11.29 6.12
N GLY A 96 -9.47 9.98 6.34
CA GLY A 96 -10.70 9.26 6.11
C GLY A 96 -10.47 7.77 5.95
N SER A 97 -11.45 7.08 5.39
CA SER A 97 -11.43 5.63 5.21
C SER A 97 -11.48 5.27 3.73
N LEU A 98 -10.75 4.22 3.37
CA LEU A 98 -10.72 3.57 2.07
C LEU A 98 -11.14 2.11 2.29
N LEU A 99 -12.06 1.60 1.48
CA LEU A 99 -12.49 0.21 1.50
C LEU A 99 -12.30 -0.36 0.10
N LEU A 100 -11.34 -1.27 -0.04
CA LEU A 100 -11.20 -2.11 -1.22
C LEU A 100 -12.16 -3.30 -1.07
N VAL A 101 -12.99 -3.53 -2.08
CA VAL A 101 -13.98 -4.61 -2.13
C VAL A 101 -13.69 -5.49 -3.34
N GLY A 102 -13.30 -6.74 -3.07
CA GLY A 102 -13.05 -7.80 -4.04
C GLY A 102 -11.93 -7.48 -5.04
N GLY A 103 -11.07 -6.51 -4.74
CA GLY A 103 -10.06 -6.01 -5.69
C GLY A 103 -10.64 -5.25 -6.89
N LEU A 104 -11.95 -5.04 -6.95
CA LEU A 104 -12.67 -4.51 -8.11
C LEU A 104 -13.33 -3.16 -7.83
N ALA A 105 -13.54 -2.81 -6.56
CA ALA A 105 -14.10 -1.51 -6.20
C ALA A 105 -13.34 -0.86 -5.05
N LEU A 106 -13.21 0.46 -5.14
CA LEU A 106 -12.74 1.32 -4.08
C LEU A 106 -13.92 2.16 -3.59
N ALA A 107 -14.28 2.05 -2.31
CA ALA A 107 -15.15 3.00 -1.64
C ALA A 107 -14.34 3.91 -0.73
N THR A 108 -14.68 5.19 -0.67
CA THR A 108 -13.98 6.18 0.17
C THR A 108 -14.96 7.00 1.00
N LYS A 109 -14.55 7.39 2.21
CA LYS A 109 -15.33 8.24 3.11
C LYS A 109 -14.43 9.27 3.77
N GLY A 110 -14.72 10.55 3.55
CA GLY A 110 -13.92 11.67 4.09
C GLY A 110 -12.58 11.91 3.38
N VAL A 111 -12.17 11.03 2.47
CA VAL A 111 -10.93 11.14 1.70
C VAL A 111 -11.15 12.04 0.47
N ALA A 112 -10.24 12.99 0.26
CA ALA A 112 -10.17 13.73 -0.99
C ALA A 112 -9.29 12.94 -1.97
N LEU A 113 -9.90 12.46 -3.06
CA LEU A 113 -9.17 11.82 -4.16
C LEU A 113 -8.85 12.85 -5.25
N GLU A 114 -7.63 12.82 -5.74
CA GLU A 114 -7.20 13.65 -6.87
C GLU A 114 -7.58 12.95 -8.19
N PRO A 115 -8.21 13.67 -9.15
CA PRO A 115 -8.57 13.09 -10.43
C PRO A 115 -7.37 12.48 -11.17
N GLY A 116 -7.48 11.21 -11.57
CA GLY A 116 -6.40 10.45 -12.21
C GLY A 116 -5.40 9.78 -11.26
N PHE A 117 -5.53 10.03 -9.95
CA PHE A 117 -4.71 9.47 -8.87
C PHE A 117 -5.58 8.86 -7.77
N GLU A 118 -6.78 8.40 -8.13
CA GLU A 118 -7.77 7.89 -7.17
C GLU A 118 -7.26 6.67 -6.39
N LEU A 119 -6.32 5.90 -6.96
CA LEU A 119 -5.74 4.72 -6.34
C LEU A 119 -4.53 5.03 -5.45
N ASP A 120 -3.89 6.19 -5.60
CA ASP A 120 -2.65 6.54 -4.91
C ASP A 120 -2.75 6.41 -3.37
N PRO A 121 -3.84 6.86 -2.70
CA PRO A 121 -3.95 6.70 -1.25
C PRO A 121 -4.01 5.24 -0.80
N LEU A 122 -4.69 4.38 -1.57
CA LEU A 122 -4.76 2.94 -1.31
C LEU A 122 -3.41 2.28 -1.58
N ASP A 123 -2.79 2.60 -2.71
CA ASP A 123 -1.48 2.09 -3.09
C ASP A 123 -0.42 2.44 -2.05
N ALA A 124 -0.39 3.69 -1.59
CA ALA A 124 0.53 4.13 -0.55
C ALA A 124 0.38 3.29 0.73
N ALA A 125 -0.85 2.97 1.14
CA ALA A 125 -1.11 2.13 2.31
C ALA A 125 -0.59 0.69 2.10
N ILE A 126 -0.95 0.06 0.98
CA ILE A 126 -0.61 -1.34 0.69
C ILE A 126 0.90 -1.49 0.44
N VAL A 127 1.52 -0.56 -0.29
CA VAL A 127 2.97 -0.52 -0.49
C VAL A 127 3.68 -0.37 0.85
N SER A 128 3.25 0.55 1.71
CA SER A 128 3.87 0.77 3.03
C SER A 128 3.76 -0.46 3.92
N LEU A 129 2.61 -1.15 3.90
CA LEU A 129 2.45 -2.43 4.61
C LEU A 129 3.40 -3.50 4.06
N LYS A 130 3.53 -3.63 2.73
CA LYS A 130 4.46 -4.58 2.12
C LYS A 130 5.91 -4.28 2.47
N VAL A 131 6.31 -3.00 2.49
CA VAL A 131 7.65 -2.60 2.96
C VAL A 131 7.84 -3.06 4.40
N LEU A 132 6.90 -2.73 5.28
CA LEU A 132 6.94 -3.14 6.69
C LEU A 132 7.10 -4.66 6.83
N THR A 133 6.26 -5.46 6.17
CA THR A 133 6.31 -6.92 6.30
C THR A 133 7.64 -7.49 5.79
N ARG A 134 8.21 -6.93 4.71
CA ARG A 134 9.54 -7.35 4.22
C ARG A 134 10.66 -7.00 5.19
N LEU A 135 10.57 -5.85 5.86
CA LEU A 135 11.53 -5.47 6.89
C LEU A 135 11.41 -6.38 8.12
N LEU A 136 10.19 -6.75 8.50
CA LEU A 136 9.94 -7.69 9.59
C LEU A 136 10.40 -9.11 9.24
N ASP A 137 10.23 -9.56 7.99
CA ASP A 137 10.80 -10.82 7.49
C ASP A 137 12.32 -10.82 7.61
N ALA A 138 12.98 -9.72 7.23
CA ALA A 138 14.43 -9.61 7.33
C ALA A 138 14.91 -9.57 8.79
N ALA A 139 14.17 -8.87 9.67
CA ALA A 139 14.52 -8.68 11.07
C ALA A 139 14.26 -9.93 11.93
N VAL A 140 13.17 -10.64 11.66
CA VAL A 140 12.69 -11.81 12.42
C VAL A 140 12.07 -12.81 11.42
N PRO A 141 12.91 -13.60 10.72
CA PRO A 141 12.45 -14.50 9.65
C PRO A 141 11.49 -15.60 10.10
N GLY A 142 11.57 -16.00 11.38
CA GLY A 142 10.65 -16.97 11.98
C GLY A 142 9.24 -16.41 12.26
N GLY A 143 8.98 -15.16 11.89
CA GLY A 143 7.69 -14.52 12.09
C GLY A 143 7.41 -14.12 13.53
N PRO A 144 6.17 -13.71 13.82
CA PRO A 144 5.79 -13.26 15.14
C PRO A 144 5.97 -14.36 16.19
N ALA A 145 5.65 -15.61 15.86
CA ALA A 145 5.77 -16.76 16.77
C ALA A 145 7.19 -16.97 17.33
N ALA A 146 8.23 -16.51 16.61
CA ALA A 146 9.61 -16.57 17.08
C ALA A 146 9.94 -15.52 18.16
N LEU A 147 9.13 -14.47 18.32
CA LEU A 147 9.34 -13.45 19.35
C LEU A 147 8.97 -13.97 20.74
N LYS A 148 9.96 -14.03 21.62
CA LYS A 148 9.80 -14.36 23.05
C LYS A 148 9.61 -13.12 23.95
N GLY A 149 9.64 -11.92 23.37
CA GLY A 149 9.59 -10.64 24.08
C GLY A 149 10.14 -9.53 23.21
N ARG A 150 10.79 -8.54 23.83
CA ARG A 150 11.47 -7.44 23.12
C ARG A 150 12.80 -7.92 22.53
N GLN A 151 12.99 -7.67 21.23
CA GLN A 151 14.20 -7.99 20.49
C GLN A 151 14.72 -6.74 19.77
N ALA A 152 15.99 -6.43 19.97
CA ALA A 152 16.70 -5.47 19.14
C ALA A 152 17.04 -6.12 17.79
N VAL A 153 16.91 -5.35 16.71
CA VAL A 153 17.16 -5.83 15.35
C VAL A 153 18.22 -4.97 14.69
N SER A 154 19.14 -5.61 13.97
CA SER A 154 20.17 -4.96 13.18
C SER A 154 20.48 -5.86 11.99
N VAL A 155 20.01 -5.46 10.81
CA VAL A 155 20.16 -6.20 9.55
C VAL A 155 20.89 -5.32 8.55
N ARG A 156 21.72 -5.95 7.72
CA ARG A 156 22.38 -5.32 6.58
C ARG A 156 22.19 -6.21 5.37
N GLU A 157 21.80 -5.60 4.26
CA GLU A 157 21.69 -6.27 2.97
C GLU A 157 22.50 -5.47 1.94
N ASP A 158 23.51 -6.11 1.39
CA ASP A 158 24.50 -5.48 0.52
C ASP A 158 24.20 -5.64 -0.97
N LYS A 159 23.35 -6.61 -1.34
CA LYS A 159 23.18 -7.03 -2.74
C LYS A 159 21.74 -6.95 -3.20
N VAL A 160 20.79 -7.32 -2.34
CA VAL A 160 19.39 -7.47 -2.73
C VAL A 160 18.62 -6.19 -2.41
N PRO A 161 18.04 -5.51 -3.42
CA PRO A 161 17.17 -4.37 -3.16
C PRO A 161 15.89 -4.81 -2.44
N LEU A 162 15.32 -3.95 -1.61
CA LEU A 162 13.96 -4.13 -1.12
C LEU A 162 12.99 -3.59 -2.16
N GLU A 163 12.22 -4.48 -2.79
CA GLU A 163 11.24 -4.12 -3.82
C GLU A 163 9.86 -4.62 -3.46
N VAL A 164 8.87 -3.74 -3.58
CA VAL A 164 7.46 -4.07 -3.40
C VAL A 164 6.62 -3.36 -4.43
N SER A 165 5.50 -3.95 -4.83
CA SER A 165 4.59 -3.34 -5.80
C SER A 165 3.12 -3.72 -5.56
N THR A 166 2.22 -2.85 -6.00
CA THR A 166 0.82 -3.10 -6.33
C THR A 166 0.69 -3.11 -7.87
N PRO A 167 -0.50 -3.36 -8.44
CA PRO A 167 -0.69 -3.25 -9.89
C PRO A 167 -0.41 -1.84 -10.46
N THR A 168 -0.48 -0.80 -9.63
CA THR A 168 -0.43 0.61 -10.05
C THR A 168 0.73 1.40 -9.44
N ALA A 169 1.37 0.89 -8.39
CA ALA A 169 2.49 1.55 -7.74
C ALA A 169 3.61 0.56 -7.37
N SER A 170 4.83 1.07 -7.23
CA SER A 170 5.96 0.31 -6.72
C SER A 170 6.84 1.17 -5.82
N SER A 171 7.59 0.51 -4.94
CA SER A 171 8.61 1.13 -4.12
C SER A 171 9.86 0.25 -4.13
N ARG A 172 11.02 0.91 -4.12
CA ARG A 172 12.33 0.27 -4.15
C ARG A 172 13.30 1.01 -3.24
N PHE A 173 13.97 0.25 -2.38
CA PHE A 173 15.16 0.69 -1.66
C PHE A 173 16.36 -0.07 -2.24
N SER A 174 17.26 0.65 -2.90
CA SER A 174 18.45 0.05 -3.47
C SER A 174 19.36 -0.50 -2.37
N ALA A 175 20.03 -1.61 -2.66
CA ALA A 175 21.16 -2.03 -1.85
C ALA A 175 22.36 -1.06 -2.05
N PRO A 176 23.24 -0.90 -1.06
CA PRO A 176 23.18 -1.51 0.27
C PRO A 176 22.20 -0.75 1.19
N TRP A 177 21.33 -1.49 1.87
CA TRP A 177 20.44 -0.95 2.90
C TRP A 177 20.69 -1.60 4.26
N THR A 178 20.38 -0.86 5.31
CA THR A 178 20.50 -1.32 6.69
C THR A 178 19.19 -1.08 7.41
N LEU A 179 18.84 -1.98 8.31
CA LEU A 179 17.66 -1.89 9.17
C LEU A 179 18.11 -1.97 10.62
N LYS A 180 17.64 -1.05 11.46
CA LYS A 180 17.85 -1.08 12.91
C LYS A 180 16.54 -0.83 13.63
N GLY A 181 16.45 -1.24 14.89
CA GLY A 181 15.33 -0.88 15.74
C GLY A 181 14.95 -1.98 16.73
N THR A 182 13.67 -2.05 17.06
CA THR A 182 13.13 -3.05 17.98
C THR A 182 11.81 -3.62 17.49
N VAL A 183 11.63 -4.92 17.71
CA VAL A 183 10.35 -5.61 17.55
C VAL A 183 10.05 -6.29 18.89
N GLU A 184 8.81 -6.18 19.37
CA GLU A 184 8.43 -6.65 20.69
C GLU A 184 7.08 -7.33 20.65
N ARG A 185 7.05 -8.58 21.14
CA ARG A 185 5.79 -9.23 21.46
C ARG A 185 5.22 -8.61 22.73
N VAL A 186 4.10 -7.89 22.58
CA VAL A 186 3.40 -7.24 23.69
C VAL A 186 2.49 -8.25 24.40
N ASP A 187 1.80 -9.09 23.62
CA ASP A 187 1.00 -10.22 24.11
C ASP A 187 0.86 -11.30 23.02
N ALA A 188 -0.02 -12.30 23.24
CA ALA A 188 -0.22 -13.41 22.31
C ALA A 188 -0.69 -12.96 20.91
N GLY A 189 -1.51 -11.91 20.84
CA GLY A 189 -2.14 -11.41 19.62
C GLY A 189 -1.64 -10.04 19.18
N LYS A 190 -0.55 -9.52 19.78
CA LYS A 190 -0.04 -8.18 19.51
C LYS A 190 1.48 -8.11 19.48
N VAL A 191 2.00 -7.49 18.43
CA VAL A 191 3.40 -7.11 18.27
C VAL A 191 3.51 -5.61 18.05
N SER A 192 4.47 -4.97 18.72
CA SER A 192 4.89 -3.60 18.42
C SER A 192 6.22 -3.59 17.67
N PHE A 193 6.42 -2.61 16.81
CA PHE A 193 7.66 -2.41 16.07
C PHE A 193 8.04 -0.93 16.03
N ALA A 194 9.34 -0.67 16.04
CA ALA A 194 9.95 0.62 15.79
C ALA A 194 11.25 0.38 15.02
N LEU A 195 11.25 0.70 13.74
CA LEU A 195 12.26 0.33 12.77
C LEU A 195 12.76 1.56 12.02
N GLU A 196 14.03 1.57 11.69
CA GLU A 196 14.68 2.56 10.85
C GLU A 196 15.40 1.85 9.72
N ILE A 197 14.99 2.11 8.48
CA ILE A 197 15.70 1.67 7.29
C ILE A 197 16.51 2.84 6.74
N GLU A 198 17.79 2.58 6.47
CA GLU A 198 18.68 3.53 5.81
C GLU A 198 19.13 2.93 4.48
N ALA A 199 18.93 3.68 3.39
CA ALA A 199 19.23 3.24 2.03
C ALA A 199 19.72 4.42 1.17
N PRO A 200 20.36 4.16 0.02
CA PRO A 200 20.72 5.19 -0.94
C PRO A 200 19.48 6.01 -1.36
N TYR A 201 19.63 7.34 -1.41
CA TYR A 201 18.54 8.27 -1.72
C TYR A 201 19.05 9.52 -2.42
N GLY A 202 18.28 9.99 -3.41
CA GLY A 202 18.60 11.16 -4.22
C GLY A 202 19.64 10.87 -5.32
N GLU A 203 19.86 11.88 -6.17
CA GLU A 203 20.75 11.78 -7.33
C GLU A 203 22.24 11.94 -6.98
N LYS A 204 22.54 12.44 -5.78
CA LYS A 204 23.92 12.65 -5.34
C LYS A 204 24.56 11.31 -4.98
N ALA A 205 25.72 11.02 -5.57
CA ALA A 205 26.52 9.87 -5.21
C ALA A 205 26.80 9.86 -3.69
N GLY A 206 26.52 8.73 -3.04
CA GLY A 206 26.66 8.58 -1.58
C GLY A 206 25.53 9.18 -0.74
N GLY A 207 24.52 9.80 -1.36
CA GLY A 207 23.32 10.25 -0.66
C GLY A 207 22.60 9.07 -0.03
N ARG A 208 22.35 9.15 1.28
CA ARG A 208 21.57 8.17 2.03
C ARG A 208 20.46 8.89 2.76
N ALA A 209 19.35 8.20 2.95
CA ALA A 209 18.26 8.70 3.76
C ALA A 209 17.74 7.61 4.68
N THR A 210 17.11 8.05 5.76
CA THR A 210 16.52 7.18 6.77
C THR A 210 15.01 7.35 6.77
N TRP A 211 14.31 6.24 6.71
CA TRP A 211 12.87 6.16 6.91
C TRP A 211 12.58 5.47 8.23
N SER A 212 11.66 6.03 9.01
CA SER A 212 11.23 5.41 10.28
C SER A 212 9.85 4.78 10.09
N LEU A 213 9.69 3.54 10.52
CA LEU A 213 8.43 2.80 10.52
C LEU A 213 8.13 2.37 11.95
N SER A 214 6.95 2.71 12.47
CA SER A 214 6.57 2.36 13.85
C SER A 214 5.10 2.06 13.97
N GLY A 215 4.73 1.24 14.95
CA GLY A 215 3.34 0.93 15.24
C GLY A 215 3.14 -0.47 15.79
N THR A 216 1.99 -1.07 15.46
CA THR A 216 1.57 -2.37 16.00
C THR A 216 0.90 -3.23 14.95
N ALA A 217 1.07 -4.54 15.06
CA ALA A 217 0.28 -5.55 14.36
C ALA A 217 -0.53 -6.34 15.40
N THR A 218 -1.82 -6.55 15.14
CA THR A 218 -2.76 -7.17 16.08
C THR A 218 -3.74 -8.11 15.41
N GLY A 219 -4.35 -8.97 16.22
CA GLY A 219 -5.42 -9.87 15.81
C GLY A 219 -4.90 -11.17 15.22
N SER A 220 -5.72 -12.22 15.30
CA SER A 220 -5.41 -13.50 14.67
C SER A 220 -5.51 -13.41 13.14
N ALA A 221 -4.95 -14.42 12.45
CA ALA A 221 -5.00 -14.59 11.01
C ALA A 221 -6.36 -14.22 10.41
N ARG A 222 -6.31 -13.61 9.22
CA ARG A 222 -7.42 -13.14 8.37
C ARG A 222 -8.52 -14.20 8.22
N THR A 223 -9.34 -14.32 9.24
CA THR A 223 -10.44 -15.30 9.32
C THR A 223 -11.79 -14.60 9.32
N ALA A 224 -11.81 -13.31 9.65
CA ALA A 224 -12.99 -12.47 9.51
C ALA A 224 -13.25 -12.13 8.04
N THR A 225 -14.45 -12.44 7.57
CA THR A 225 -14.97 -11.96 6.28
C THR A 225 -15.41 -10.50 6.41
N LEU A 226 -15.29 -9.73 5.33
CA LEU A 226 -15.90 -8.41 5.26
C LEU A 226 -17.43 -8.55 5.40
N ASP A 227 -18.03 -7.76 6.29
CA ASP A 227 -19.49 -7.79 6.49
C ASP A 227 -20.21 -7.22 5.28
N GLU A 228 -20.86 -8.09 4.51
CA GLU A 228 -21.65 -7.73 3.34
C GLU A 228 -22.84 -6.80 3.68
N GLY A 229 -23.31 -6.81 4.93
CA GLY A 229 -24.35 -5.91 5.46
C GLY A 229 -23.83 -4.55 5.92
N MET A 230 -22.51 -4.31 5.91
CA MET A 230 -21.92 -3.04 6.30
C MET A 230 -22.50 -1.88 5.48
N GLY A 231 -23.08 -0.91 6.18
CA GLY A 231 -23.70 0.26 5.56
C GLY A 231 -22.70 1.19 4.89
N LEU A 232 -23.00 1.61 3.65
CA LEU A 232 -22.18 2.51 2.84
C LEU A 232 -22.71 3.95 2.78
N ALA A 233 -23.51 4.36 3.76
CA ALA A 233 -23.94 5.75 3.90
C ALA A 233 -22.73 6.70 4.06
N GLY A 234 -22.66 7.70 3.18
CA GLY A 234 -21.57 8.68 3.12
C GLY A 234 -20.30 8.21 2.42
N TRP A 235 -20.32 7.02 1.79
CA TRP A 235 -19.23 6.53 0.97
C TRP A 235 -19.40 6.92 -0.49
N THR A 236 -18.29 7.23 -1.15
CA THR A 236 -18.21 7.40 -2.61
C THR A 236 -17.49 6.20 -3.20
N ALA A 237 -18.09 5.55 -4.20
CA ALA A 237 -17.58 4.32 -4.78
C ALA A 237 -17.02 4.53 -6.19
N TYR A 238 -16.02 3.71 -6.52
CA TYR A 238 -15.29 3.69 -7.77
C TYR A 238 -15.07 2.23 -8.19
N ALA A 239 -15.20 1.93 -9.48
CA ALA A 239 -14.79 0.67 -10.06
C ALA A 239 -13.32 0.75 -10.47
N ILE A 240 -12.55 -0.28 -10.13
CA ILE A 240 -11.15 -0.42 -10.48
C ILE A 240 -11.08 -1.31 -11.72
N GLY A 241 -10.44 -0.81 -12.78
CA GLY A 241 -10.31 -1.57 -14.02
C GLY A 241 -9.30 -0.94 -14.98
N PRO A 242 -9.05 -1.59 -16.13
CA PRO A 242 -8.19 -1.03 -17.16
C PRO A 242 -8.79 0.28 -17.69
N GLY A 243 -8.05 1.37 -17.53
CA GLY A 243 -8.35 2.66 -18.12
C GLY A 243 -8.27 2.59 -19.65
N LYS A 244 -9.21 3.27 -20.31
CA LYS A 244 -9.14 3.47 -21.77
C LYS A 244 -8.07 4.54 -22.04
N SER A 245 -6.89 4.14 -22.50
CA SER A 245 -5.87 5.11 -22.94
C SER A 245 -6.39 5.89 -24.14
N ALA A 246 -6.49 7.22 -24.00
CA ALA A 246 -6.78 8.09 -25.12
C ALA A 246 -5.53 8.29 -25.97
N LYS A 247 -5.57 7.80 -27.22
CA LYS A 247 -4.67 8.14 -28.35
C LYS A 247 -3.16 7.98 -28.08
N THR A 248 -2.62 6.83 -28.45
CA THR A 248 -1.34 6.63 -29.21
C THR A 248 -1.12 5.12 -29.36
N GLY A 249 -0.49 4.69 -30.45
CA GLY A 249 -0.44 3.30 -30.96
C GLY A 249 0.24 2.22 -30.09
N HIS A 250 0.33 2.42 -28.78
CA HIS A 250 0.79 1.43 -27.82
C HIS A 250 -0.21 1.36 -26.65
N ALA A 251 -0.93 0.23 -26.56
CA ALA A 251 -1.83 -0.03 -25.44
C ALA A 251 -0.99 -0.30 -24.17
N SER A 252 -0.77 0.72 -23.34
CA SER A 252 -0.39 0.48 -21.95
C SER A 252 -1.67 0.26 -21.14
N LEU A 253 -1.82 -0.94 -20.57
CA LEU A 253 -2.86 -1.23 -19.59
C LEU A 253 -2.52 -0.43 -18.33
N ARG A 254 -3.19 0.71 -18.13
CA ARG A 254 -3.13 1.46 -16.87
C ARG A 254 -4.42 1.19 -16.11
N PHE A 255 -4.34 0.70 -14.88
CA PHE A 255 -5.53 0.63 -14.04
C PHE A 255 -5.94 2.02 -13.58
N GLN A 256 -7.24 2.25 -13.50
CA GLN A 256 -7.84 3.52 -13.07
C GLN A 256 -9.05 3.23 -12.19
N ALA A 257 -9.43 4.20 -11.36
CA ALA A 257 -10.69 4.14 -10.63
C ALA A 257 -11.73 5.04 -11.30
N ALA A 258 -12.78 4.44 -11.87
CA ALA A 258 -13.90 5.17 -12.46
C ALA A 258 -15.03 5.30 -11.45
N LYS A 259 -15.49 6.52 -11.16
CA LYS A 259 -16.59 6.74 -10.21
C LYS A 259 -17.84 5.98 -10.62
N LEU A 260 -18.40 5.20 -9.70
CA LEU A 260 -19.64 4.45 -9.92
C LEU A 260 -20.86 5.34 -9.69
N PRO A 261 -21.96 5.13 -10.45
CA PRO A 261 -23.23 5.80 -10.18
C PRO A 261 -23.86 5.21 -8.91
N GLY A 262 -23.52 5.82 -7.76
CA GLY A 262 -24.12 5.52 -6.45
C GLY A 262 -25.28 6.46 -6.10
N PRO A 263 -25.85 6.34 -4.88
CA PRO A 263 -25.28 5.67 -3.71
C PRO A 263 -25.52 4.15 -3.66
N PHE A 264 -24.70 3.44 -2.87
CA PHE A 264 -24.87 2.02 -2.52
C PHE A 264 -25.30 1.93 -1.05
N ALA A 265 -26.24 1.06 -0.71
CA ALA A 265 -26.69 0.92 0.67
C ALA A 265 -25.72 0.07 1.49
N THR A 266 -25.22 -1.04 0.92
CA THR A 266 -24.36 -2.00 1.59
C THR A 266 -23.14 -2.41 0.77
N VAL A 267 -22.15 -3.04 1.41
CA VAL A 267 -21.00 -3.68 0.74
C VAL A 267 -21.46 -4.67 -0.32
N LYS A 268 -22.51 -5.45 -0.03
CA LYS A 268 -23.10 -6.38 -0.99
C LYS A 268 -23.53 -5.71 -2.29
N ASP A 269 -24.20 -4.56 -2.19
CA ASP A 269 -24.67 -3.82 -3.37
C ASP A 269 -23.51 -3.31 -4.20
N LEU A 270 -22.46 -2.80 -3.54
CA LEU A 270 -21.24 -2.34 -4.20
C LEU A 270 -20.53 -3.49 -4.91
N ARG A 271 -20.34 -4.63 -4.24
CA ARG A 271 -19.68 -5.81 -4.83
C ARG A 271 -20.44 -6.29 -6.07
N ALA A 272 -21.77 -6.35 -5.99
CA ALA A 272 -22.62 -6.72 -7.12
C ALA A 272 -22.54 -5.74 -8.30
N ALA A 273 -22.39 -4.44 -8.03
CA ALA A 273 -22.23 -3.43 -9.07
C ALA A 273 -20.85 -3.47 -9.72
N ALA A 274 -19.79 -3.65 -8.94
CA ALA A 274 -18.42 -3.76 -9.42
C ALA A 274 -18.23 -4.97 -10.35
N ALA A 275 -18.84 -6.11 -10.02
CA ALA A 275 -18.81 -7.32 -10.84
C ALA A 275 -19.47 -7.16 -12.21
N LYS A 276 -20.37 -6.18 -12.39
CA LYS A 276 -21.05 -5.89 -13.67
C LYS A 276 -20.31 -4.86 -14.54
N GLY A 277 -19.39 -4.08 -13.93
CA GLY A 277 -18.68 -2.98 -14.58
C GLY A 277 -17.26 -3.31 -15.03
N GLY A 278 -16.79 -4.54 -14.77
CA GLY A 278 -15.50 -5.07 -15.22
C GLY A 278 -15.54 -5.71 -16.60
#